data_AF-A0A6I2RFU3-F1
#
_entry.id   AF-A0A6I2RFU3-F1
#
_cell.length_a   1.000
_cell.length_b   1.000
_cell.length_c   1.000
_cell.angle_alpha   90.00
_cell.angle_beta   90.00
_cell.angle_gamma   90.00
#
_symmetry.space_group_name_H-M   'P 1'
#
loop_
_entity.id
_entity.type
_entity.pdbx_description
1 polymer ?
#
loop_
_entity_poly.entity_id
_entity_poly.type
_entity_poly.pdbx_seq_one_letter_code
_entity_poly.pdbx_strand_id
1 'polypeptide(L)'
;MSVELNFEGVVVGVMSLVIIGAFHPLVIWFEYHFTQSIWPVFLIAGLLCLIAALFIQGLFSVLLGLLGVACIWSIRELKEQARRVERGWFPKNPKRK
;
A
#
# COMPACT_ATOMS: atom_id res chain seq x y z
N MET A 1 22.11 10.03 -33.63
CA MET A 1 21.51 9.34 -32.47
C MET A 1 20.19 10.02 -32.19
N SER A 2 19.07 9.38 -32.50
CA SER A 2 17.77 9.77 -31.93
C SER A 2 17.78 9.39 -30.45
N VAL A 3 17.43 10.34 -29.59
CA VAL A 3 17.24 10.06 -28.16
C VAL A 3 15.88 9.40 -28.01
N GLU A 4 15.85 8.12 -27.65
CA GLU A 4 14.61 7.46 -27.22
C GLU A 4 14.34 7.83 -25.76
N LEU A 5 13.16 8.42 -25.50
CA LEU A 5 12.75 8.85 -24.17
C LEU A 5 12.15 7.67 -23.40
N ASN A 6 12.67 7.41 -22.20
CA ASN A 6 12.20 6.32 -21.32
C ASN A 6 10.98 6.74 -20.49
N PHE A 7 9.80 6.76 -21.11
CA PHE A 7 8.54 7.14 -20.45
C PHE A 7 8.14 6.18 -19.32
N GLU A 8 8.55 4.91 -19.37
CA GLU A 8 8.24 3.93 -18.33
C GLU A 8 8.71 4.38 -16.94
N GLY A 9 9.89 4.99 -16.85
CA GLY A 9 10.41 5.52 -15.57
C GLY A 9 9.53 6.63 -15.00
N VAL A 10 9.02 7.52 -15.86
CA VAL A 10 8.10 8.60 -15.45
C VAL A 10 6.77 8.01 -14.98
N VAL A 11 6.24 7.03 -15.71
CA VAL A 11 4.99 6.34 -15.34
C VAL A 11 5.15 5.63 -14.00
N VAL A 12 6.24 4.89 -13.79
CA VAL A 12 6.54 4.23 -12.50
C VAL A 12 6.62 5.26 -11.37
N GLY A 13 7.26 6.41 -11.60
CA GLY A 13 7.34 7.49 -10.62
C GLY A 13 5.96 8.03 -10.23
N VAL A 14 5.11 8.37 -11.22
CA VAL A 14 3.74 8.86 -10.97
C VAL A 14 2.90 7.79 -10.26
N MET A 15 2.95 6.55 -10.72
CA MET A 15 2.21 5.45 -10.11
C MET A 15 2.67 5.17 -8.68
N SER A 16 3.95 5.33 -8.37
CA SER A 16 4.45 5.17 -7.00
C SER A 16 3.83 6.20 -6.05
N LEU A 17 3.73 7.47 -6.46
CA LEU A 17 3.12 8.54 -5.67
C LEU A 17 1.62 8.30 -5.49
N VAL A 18 0.92 7.87 -6.54
CA VAL A 18 -0.51 7.54 -6.47
C VAL A 18 -0.76 6.37 -5.52
N ILE A 19 0.02 5.29 -5.63
CA ILE A 19 -0.11 4.11 -4.77
C ILE A 19 0.18 4.51 -3.32
N ILE A 20 1.33 5.12 -3.03
CA ILE A 20 1.68 5.52 -1.67
C ILE A 20 0.63 6.48 -1.10
N GLY A 21 0.24 7.49 -1.88
CA GLY A 21 -0.77 8.49 -1.51
C GLY A 21 -2.14 7.87 -1.21
N ALA A 22 -2.57 6.88 -2.00
CA ALA A 22 -3.85 6.18 -1.80
C ALA A 22 -3.82 5.24 -0.59
N PHE A 23 -2.67 4.61 -0.30
CA PHE A 23 -2.56 3.67 0.82
C PHE A 23 -2.61 4.36 2.20
N HIS A 24 -2.20 5.63 2.32
CA HIS A 24 -2.31 6.38 3.58
C HIS A 24 -3.75 6.49 4.11
N PRO A 25 -4.72 7.07 3.36
CA PRO A 25 -6.11 7.13 3.81
C PRO A 25 -6.76 5.74 3.89
N LEU A 26 -6.34 4.80 3.03
CA LEU A 26 -6.81 3.43 3.07
C LEU A 26 -6.45 2.76 4.41
N VAL A 27 -5.21 2.87 4.87
CA VAL A 27 -4.79 2.28 6.16
C VAL A 27 -5.51 2.92 7.34
N ILE A 28 -5.72 4.24 7.33
CA ILE A 28 -6.52 4.93 8.37
C ILE A 28 -7.95 4.38 8.39
N TRP A 29 -8.58 4.23 7.21
CA TRP A 29 -9.92 3.68 7.10
C TRP A 29 -9.99 2.23 7.61
N PHE A 30 -9.02 1.40 7.26
CA PHE A 30 -8.94 0.02 7.72
C PHE A 30 -8.70 -0.07 9.23
N GLU A 31 -7.84 0.77 9.81
CA GLU A 31 -7.64 0.83 11.26
C GLU A 31 -8.96 1.21 11.95
N TYR A 32 -9.63 2.27 11.48
CA TYR A 32 -10.85 2.77 12.07
C TYR A 32 -11.99 1.73 12.08
N HIS A 33 -12.12 0.94 11.00
CA HIS A 33 -13.17 -0.06 10.86
C HIS A 33 -12.79 -1.44 11.38
N PHE A 34 -11.53 -1.87 11.20
CA PHE A 34 -11.06 -3.25 11.39
C PHE A 34 -9.90 -3.41 12.40
N THR A 35 -9.38 -2.33 12.99
CA THR A 35 -8.15 -2.30 13.83
C THR A 35 -6.92 -2.86 13.13
N GLN A 36 -5.80 -2.87 13.85
CA GLN A 36 -4.58 -3.55 13.44
C GLN A 36 -4.71 -5.07 13.19
N SER A 37 -5.82 -5.72 13.57
CA SER A 37 -6.03 -7.16 13.35
C SER A 37 -6.26 -7.55 11.88
N ILE A 38 -6.59 -6.60 10.99
CA ILE A 38 -6.76 -6.84 9.55
C ILE A 38 -5.44 -7.02 8.79
N TRP A 39 -4.30 -6.95 9.48
CA TRP A 39 -2.97 -7.10 8.89
C TRP A 39 -2.78 -8.35 7.99
N PRO A 40 -3.41 -9.54 8.23
CA PRO A 40 -3.24 -10.68 7.34
C PRO A 40 -3.77 -10.43 5.93
N VAL A 41 -4.79 -9.58 5.77
CA VAL A 41 -5.34 -9.23 4.46
C VAL A 41 -4.30 -8.49 3.62
N PHE A 42 -3.61 -7.52 4.24
CA PHE A 42 -2.50 -6.80 3.59
C PHE A 42 -1.33 -7.73 3.25
N LEU A 43 -1.02 -8.71 4.11
CA LEU A 43 0.03 -9.69 3.82
C LEU A 43 -0.34 -10.57 2.63
N ILE A 44 -1.54 -11.15 2.62
CA ILE A 44 -2.02 -12.03 1.54
C ILE A 44 -2.09 -11.26 0.23
N ALA A 45 -2.70 -10.07 0.22
CA ALA A 45 -2.79 -9.22 -0.96
C ALA A 45 -1.39 -8.85 -1.48
N GLY A 46 -0.47 -8.49 -0.58
CA GLY A 46 0.91 -8.17 -0.92
C GLY A 46 1.63 -9.35 -1.57
N LEU A 47 1.55 -10.53 -0.96
CA LEU A 47 2.20 -11.74 -1.45
C LEU A 47 1.62 -12.20 -2.79
N LEU A 48 0.29 -12.13 -2.98
CA LEU A 48 -0.34 -12.42 -4.26
C LEU A 48 0.12 -11.47 -5.36
N CYS A 49 0.24 -10.17 -5.08
CA CYS A 49 0.76 -9.20 -6.05
C CYS A 49 2.22 -9.50 -6.41
N LEU A 50 3.07 -9.79 -5.42
CA LEU A 50 4.48 -10.12 -5.66
C LEU A 50 4.64 -11.42 -6.44
N ILE A 51 3.87 -12.46 -6.11
CA ILE A 51 3.87 -13.72 -6.86
C ILE A 51 3.41 -13.48 -8.29
N ALA A 52 2.32 -12.74 -8.49
CA ALA A 52 1.82 -12.40 -9.83
C ALA A 52 2.86 -11.61 -10.65
N ALA A 53 3.62 -10.71 -10.02
CA ALA A 53 4.67 -9.96 -10.67
C ALA A 53 5.76 -10.86 -11.28
N LEU A 54 6.03 -12.04 -10.70
CA LEU A 54 7.01 -13.01 -11.23
C LEU A 54 6.59 -13.63 -12.57
N PHE A 55 5.30 -13.64 -12.88
CA PHE A 55 4.74 -14.28 -14.08
C PHE A 55 4.29 -13.29 -15.15
N ILE A 56 4.40 -11.99 -14.89
CA ILE A 56 4.00 -10.92 -15.81
C ILE A 56 5.25 -10.18 -16.29
N GLN A 57 5.23 -9.68 -17.52
CA GLN A 57 6.34 -8.97 -18.15
C GLN A 57 6.08 -7.46 -18.27
N GLY A 58 7.15 -6.68 -18.41
CA GLY A 58 7.10 -5.25 -18.66
C GLY A 58 6.57 -4.42 -17.48
N LEU A 59 6.04 -3.24 -17.78
CA LEU A 59 5.57 -2.25 -16.80
C LEU A 59 4.61 -2.82 -15.76
N PHE A 60 3.72 -3.75 -16.14
CA PHE A 60 2.76 -4.34 -15.20
C PHE A 60 3.42 -5.18 -14.10
N SER A 61 4.53 -5.85 -14.39
CA SER A 61 5.33 -6.54 -13.37
C SER A 61 5.84 -5.56 -12.32
N VAL A 62 6.35 -4.41 -12.76
CA VAL A 62 6.87 -3.35 -11.89
C VAL A 62 5.75 -2.76 -11.02
N LEU A 63 4.59 -2.48 -11.61
CA LEU A 63 3.45 -1.94 -10.87
C LEU A 63 2.88 -2.92 -9.85
N LEU A 64 2.84 -4.22 -10.16
CA LEU A 64 2.46 -5.26 -9.21
C LEU A 64 3.50 -5.42 -8.08
N GLY A 65 4.79 -5.28 -8.41
CA GLY A 65 5.86 -5.22 -7.42
C GLY A 65 5.66 -4.04 -6.45
N LEU A 66 5.42 -2.84 -6.97
CA LEU A 66 5.13 -1.64 -6.18
C LEU A 66 3.89 -1.82 -5.31
N LEU A 67 2.80 -2.33 -5.87
CA LEU A 67 1.56 -2.57 -5.14
C LEU A 67 1.76 -3.61 -4.04
N GLY A 68 2.48 -4.70 -4.33
CA GLY A 68 2.78 -5.76 -3.38
C GLY A 68 3.59 -5.25 -2.18
N VAL A 69 4.63 -4.46 -2.43
CA VAL A 69 5.43 -3.82 -1.37
C VAL A 69 4.61 -2.80 -0.60
N ALA A 70 3.76 -2.00 -1.26
CA ALA A 70 2.88 -1.05 -0.59
C ALA A 70 1.88 -1.73 0.36
N CYS A 71 1.30 -2.88 -0.04
CA CYS A 71 0.47 -3.71 0.81
C CYS A 71 1.24 -4.21 2.05
N ILE A 72 2.44 -4.75 1.87
CA ILE A 72 3.26 -5.25 2.99
C ILE A 72 3.65 -4.10 3.93
N TRP A 73 4.05 -2.95 3.39
CA TRP A 73 4.37 -1.76 4.17
C TRP A 73 3.18 -1.27 4.99
N SER A 74 1.97 -1.40 4.45
CA SER A 74 0.74 -1.01 5.11
C SER A 74 0.46 -1.77 6.40
N ILE A 75 1.04 -2.96 6.59
CA ILE A 75 1.00 -3.68 7.87
C ILE A 75 1.71 -2.88 8.97
N ARG A 76 2.88 -2.30 8.64
CA ARG A 76 3.63 -1.46 9.57
C ARG A 76 2.90 -0.15 9.82
N GLU A 77 2.38 0.45 8.75
CA GLU A 77 1.60 1.70 8.85
C GLU A 77 0.34 1.51 9.69
N LEU A 78 -0.35 0.37 9.57
CA LEU A 78 -1.55 0.03 10.34
C LEU A 78 -1.25 -0.04 11.85
N LYS A 79 -0.12 -0.64 12.23
CA LYS A 79 0.33 -0.67 13.64
C LYS A 79 0.70 0.73 14.15
N GLU A 80 1.33 1.55 13.32
CA GLU A 80 1.66 2.93 13.69
C GLU A 80 0.39 3.80 13.78
N GLN A 81 -0.59 3.62 12.89
CA GLN A 81 -1.89 4.29 12.97
C GLN A 81 -2.62 3.92 14.26
N ALA A 82 -2.61 2.65 14.67
CA ALA A 82 -3.17 2.24 15.97
C ALA A 82 -2.51 3.00 17.14
N ARG A 83 -1.18 3.16 17.14
CA ARG A 83 -0.48 3.98 18.14
C ARG A 83 -0.86 5.46 18.06
N ARG A 84 -1.10 6.00 16.87
CA ARG A 84 -1.56 7.39 16.69
C ARG A 84 -2.97 7.58 17.26
N VAL A 85 -3.85 6.58 17.13
CA VAL A 85 -5.17 6.56 17.79
C VAL A 85 -5.02 6.46 19.31
N GLU A 86 -4.14 5.60 19.82
CA GLU A 86 -3.85 5.49 21.27
C GLU A 86 -3.33 6.80 21.86
N ARG A 87 -2.53 7.57 21.11
CA ARG A 87 -2.06 8.91 21.48
C ARG A 87 -3.13 10.00 21.37
N GLY A 88 -4.30 9.69 20.83
CA GLY A 88 -5.39 10.64 20.63
C GLY A 88 -5.23 11.55 19.39
N TRP A 89 -4.30 11.25 18.48
CA TRP A 89 -4.12 12.04 17.25
C TRP A 89 -5.20 11.76 16.21
N PHE A 90 -5.85 10.60 16.29
CA PHE A 90 -6.97 10.20 15.44
C PHE A 90 -8.14 9.71 16.30
N PRO A 91 -9.39 9.95 15.87
CA PRO A 91 -10.57 9.51 16.61
C PRO A 91 -10.66 7.99 16.63
N LYS A 92 -10.78 7.42 17.83
CA LYS A 92 -11.13 6.01 17.99
C LYS A 92 -12.59 5.81 17.60
N ASN A 93 -12.89 4.77 16.84
CA ASN A 93 -14.27 4.44 16.46
C ASN A 93 -15.09 4.04 17.71
N PRO A 94 -16.13 4.80 18.10
CA PRO A 94 -16.92 4.54 19.31
C PRO A 94 -17.81 3.30 19.19
N LYS A 95 -18.01 2.78 17.96
CA LYS A 95 -18.78 1.55 17.72
C LYS A 95 -17.97 0.28 17.99
N ARG A 96 -16.67 0.40 18.27
CA ARG A 96 -15.80 -0.70 18.69
C ARG A 96 -15.85 -0.84 20.21
N LYS A 97 -16.42 -1.96 20.68
CA LYS A 97 -16.23 -2.45 22.06
C LYS A 97 -14.94 -3.24 22.14
#